data_AF-A0A7S2G359-F1
#
_entry.id   AF-A0A7S2G359-F1
#
_cell.length_a   1.000
_cell.length_b   1.000
_cell.length_c   1.000
_cell.angle_alpha   90.00
_cell.angle_beta   90.00
_cell.angle_gamma   90.00
#
_symmetry.space_group_name_H-M   'P 1'
#
loop_
_entity.id
_entity.type
_entity.pdbx_description
1 polymer ?
#
loop_
_entity_poly.entity_id
_entity_poly.type
_entity_poly.pdbx_seq_one_letter_code
_entity_poly.pdbx_strand_id
1 'polypeptide(L)'
;ASSFGYTTSPPGTKCIFGVDARDENSHCILDGGDYGSMGWCYTSSDRSSWGSCGDGCPLYGANKVLQERIQALENRLDEQAKDGIRDEIAAEDGEAAATAVESTTGAPARSAHAASPRGR
;
A
#
# COMPACT_ATOMS: atom_id res chain seq x y z
N ALA A 1 -21.57 11.03 19.21
CA ALA A 1 -22.79 10.62 19.93
C ALA A 1 -22.49 10.63 21.41
N SER A 2 -23.30 11.29 22.23
CA SER A 2 -23.11 11.33 23.69
C SER A 2 -24.02 10.29 24.35
N SER A 3 -23.45 9.38 25.11
CA SER A 3 -24.18 8.50 26.03
C SER A 3 -23.89 9.00 27.45
N PHE A 4 -24.87 8.93 28.36
CA PHE A 4 -24.79 9.51 29.71
C PHE A 4 -23.43 9.20 30.38
N GLY A 5 -22.57 10.21 30.47
CA GLY A 5 -21.24 10.15 31.12
C GLY A 5 -20.02 10.15 30.18
N TYR A 6 -20.16 9.88 28.88
CA TYR A 6 -19.02 9.81 27.95
C TYR A 6 -19.30 10.51 26.62
N THR A 7 -18.38 11.38 26.21
CA THR A 7 -18.47 12.14 24.95
C THR A 7 -17.47 11.62 23.93
N THR A 8 -17.94 11.20 22.76
CA THR A 8 -17.06 10.87 21.64
C THR A 8 -16.50 12.15 21.02
N SER A 9 -15.18 12.25 20.89
CA SER A 9 -14.53 13.38 20.22
C SER A 9 -14.65 13.32 18.70
N PRO A 10 -14.58 14.47 18.00
CA PRO A 10 -14.53 14.52 16.55
C PRO A 10 -13.29 13.78 15.97
N PRO A 11 -13.34 13.30 14.72
CA PRO A 11 -12.19 12.73 14.03
C PRO A 11 -10.99 13.67 14.02
N GLY A 12 -9.78 13.11 14.17
CA GLY A 12 -8.53 13.87 14.20
C GLY A 12 -8.17 14.48 15.57
N THR A 13 -9.06 14.39 16.56
CA THR A 13 -8.74 14.78 17.95
C THR A 13 -7.58 13.92 18.47
N LYS A 14 -6.59 14.55 19.08
CA LYS A 14 -5.39 13.87 19.60
C LYS A 14 -5.68 13.11 20.89
N CYS A 15 -5.03 11.97 21.04
CA CYS A 15 -5.01 11.22 22.30
C CYS A 15 -4.24 11.96 23.38
N ILE A 16 -4.67 11.81 24.63
CA ILE A 16 -3.91 12.21 25.81
C ILE A 16 -3.46 10.93 26.51
N PHE A 17 -2.14 10.71 26.53
CA PHE A 17 -1.52 9.53 27.15
C PHE A 17 -1.14 9.78 28.61
N GLY A 18 -1.00 8.69 29.39
CA GLY A 18 -0.80 8.74 30.83
C GLY A 18 -2.07 9.03 31.62
N VAL A 19 -3.22 9.06 30.95
CA VAL A 19 -4.52 9.25 31.59
C VAL A 19 -5.07 7.92 32.08
N ASP A 20 -4.79 6.82 31.37
CA ASP A 20 -5.20 5.46 31.74
C ASP A 20 -3.97 4.54 31.73
N ALA A 21 -3.78 3.73 32.76
CA ALA A 21 -2.59 2.87 32.85
C ALA A 21 -2.44 1.89 31.66
N ARG A 22 -3.55 1.55 30.99
CA ARG A 22 -3.55 0.68 29.81
C ARG A 22 -2.99 1.34 28.55
N ASP A 23 -2.82 2.66 28.54
CA ASP A 23 -2.25 3.39 27.41
C ASP A 23 -0.71 3.31 27.35
N GLU A 24 -0.08 2.78 28.41
CA GLU A 24 1.37 2.61 28.56
C GLU A 24 2.16 3.87 28.14
N ASN A 25 1.56 5.04 28.37
CA ASN A 25 2.06 6.35 28.02
C ASN A 25 2.35 6.61 26.53
N SER A 26 1.94 5.72 25.60
CA SER A 26 2.40 5.83 24.21
C SER A 26 1.47 5.27 23.13
N HIS A 27 0.46 4.47 23.47
CA HIS A 27 -0.39 3.82 22.47
C HIS A 27 -1.86 3.77 22.88
N CYS A 28 -2.71 3.49 21.90
CA CYS A 28 -4.13 3.33 22.12
C CYS A 28 -4.45 2.03 22.88
N ILE A 29 -5.55 2.02 23.61
CA ILE A 29 -6.03 0.88 24.39
C ILE A 29 -6.78 -0.06 23.45
N LEU A 30 -6.37 -1.33 23.39
CA LEU A 30 -7.00 -2.36 22.56
C LEU A 30 -7.84 -3.27 23.44
N ASP A 31 -9.13 -2.94 23.56
CA ASP A 31 -10.10 -3.77 24.24
C ASP A 31 -10.66 -4.80 23.24
N GLY A 32 -9.83 -5.78 22.85
CA GLY A 32 -10.26 -6.88 21.96
C GLY A 32 -10.68 -6.49 20.54
N GLY A 33 -10.50 -5.23 20.15
CA GLY A 33 -10.95 -4.68 18.86
C GLY A 33 -12.34 -4.05 18.88
N ASP A 34 -12.98 -3.92 20.06
CA ASP A 34 -14.34 -3.38 20.22
C ASP A 34 -14.52 -1.97 19.65
N TYR A 35 -13.42 -1.20 19.59
CA TYR A 35 -13.39 0.18 19.13
C TYR A 35 -12.63 0.37 17.81
N GLY A 36 -12.37 -0.72 17.10
CA GLY A 36 -11.55 -0.77 15.90
C GLY A 36 -10.21 -1.47 16.14
N SER A 37 -9.54 -1.86 15.05
CA SER A 37 -8.24 -2.56 15.09
C SER A 37 -7.11 -1.71 15.68
N MET A 38 -7.27 -0.39 15.67
CA MET A 38 -6.32 0.58 16.23
C MET A 38 -6.62 0.91 17.70
N GLY A 39 -7.71 0.39 18.27
CA GLY A 39 -8.11 0.67 19.65
C GLY A 39 -8.73 2.05 19.84
N TRP A 40 -8.67 2.56 21.08
CA TRP A 40 -9.24 3.84 21.47
C TRP A 40 -8.35 4.56 22.49
N CYS A 41 -8.63 5.84 22.73
CA CYS A 41 -7.92 6.63 23.74
C CYS A 41 -8.81 7.69 24.37
N TYR A 42 -8.41 8.18 25.54
CA TYR A 42 -8.97 9.40 26.10
C TYR A 42 -8.46 10.62 25.35
N THR A 43 -9.34 11.60 25.18
CA THR A 43 -9.06 12.89 24.54
C THR A 43 -9.20 14.06 25.52
N SER A 44 -9.53 13.77 26.78
CA SER A 44 -9.53 14.70 27.91
C SER A 44 -8.84 14.07 29.13
N SER A 45 -8.20 14.89 29.95
CA SER A 45 -7.47 14.43 31.15
C SER A 45 -8.40 13.96 32.27
N ASP A 46 -9.65 14.43 32.27
CA ASP A 46 -10.70 14.04 33.22
C ASP A 46 -11.47 12.78 32.79
N ARG A 47 -11.07 12.15 31.67
CA ARG A 47 -11.69 10.95 31.09
C ARG A 47 -13.15 11.12 30.64
N SER A 48 -13.63 12.36 30.53
CA SER A 48 -14.99 12.66 30.07
C SER A 48 -15.17 12.52 28.56
N SER A 49 -14.09 12.62 27.78
CA SER A 49 -14.11 12.40 26.33
C SER A 49 -13.08 11.39 25.84
N TRP A 50 -13.46 10.67 24.78
CA TRP A 50 -12.66 9.60 24.18
C TRP A 50 -12.91 9.52 22.68
N GLY A 51 -12.08 8.74 21.97
CA GLY A 51 -12.31 8.44 20.55
C GLY A 51 -11.60 7.16 20.09
N SER A 52 -12.11 6.58 19.01
CA SER A 52 -11.43 5.49 18.29
C SER A 52 -10.18 6.02 17.59
N CYS A 53 -9.10 5.26 17.70
CA CYS A 53 -7.86 5.59 17.02
C CYS A 53 -7.94 5.25 15.53
N GLY A 54 -7.23 6.03 14.72
CA GLY A 54 -7.05 5.77 13.28
C GLY A 54 -5.57 5.56 12.94
N ASP A 55 -5.25 5.54 11.66
CA ASP A 55 -3.92 5.18 11.12
C ASP A 55 -2.76 6.05 11.61
N GLY A 56 -3.06 7.23 12.17
CA GLY A 56 -2.06 8.12 12.76
C GLY A 56 -1.56 7.68 14.15
N CYS A 57 -2.10 6.60 14.72
CA CYS A 57 -1.68 6.09 16.03
C CYS A 57 -0.68 4.92 15.86
N PRO A 58 0.40 4.90 16.65
CA PRO A 58 1.41 3.84 16.54
C PRO A 58 0.80 2.48 16.93
N LEU A 59 1.10 1.45 16.13
CA LEU A 59 0.81 0.07 16.48
C LEU A 59 1.70 -0.37 17.65
N TYR A 60 1.20 -1.32 18.44
CA TYR A 60 1.91 -1.91 19.57
C TYR A 60 1.70 -3.43 19.65
N GLY A 61 2.45 -4.09 20.54
CA GLY A 61 2.36 -5.54 20.76
C GLY A 61 2.57 -6.37 19.49
N ALA A 62 1.77 -7.43 19.35
CA ALA A 62 1.85 -8.34 18.20
C ALA A 62 1.57 -7.62 16.86
N ASN A 63 0.65 -6.66 16.83
CA ASN A 63 0.31 -5.91 15.61
C ASN A 63 1.50 -5.08 15.12
N LYS A 64 2.28 -4.48 16.03
CA LYS A 64 3.51 -3.78 15.67
C LYS A 64 4.53 -4.72 15.02
N VAL A 65 4.75 -5.90 15.61
CA VAL A 65 5.68 -6.90 15.05
C VAL A 65 5.24 -7.34 13.66
N LEU A 66 3.94 -7.57 13.45
CA LEU A 66 3.40 -7.91 12.14
C LEU A 66 3.64 -6.79 11.11
N GLN A 67 3.37 -5.55 11.47
CA GLN A 67 3.64 -4.38 10.62
C GLN A 67 5.12 -4.29 10.22
N GLU A 68 6.03 -4.47 11.17
CA GLU A 68 7.49 -4.44 10.92
C GLU A 68 7.90 -5.57 9.96
N ARG A 69 7.29 -6.76 10.06
CA ARG A 69 7.53 -7.87 9.14
C ARG A 69 7.00 -7.57 7.74
N ILE A 70 5.81 -6.97 7.62
CA ILE A 70 5.24 -6.56 6.33
C ILE A 70 6.16 -5.53 5.66
N GLN A 71 6.57 -4.48 6.38
CA GLN A 71 7.50 -3.48 5.84
C GLN A 71 8.84 -4.10 5.42
N ALA A 72 9.37 -5.04 6.20
CA ALA A 72 10.59 -5.74 5.83
C ALA A 72 10.42 -6.59 4.56
N LEU A 73 9.24 -7.16 4.32
CA LEU A 73 8.93 -7.89 3.08
C LEU A 73 8.79 -6.94 1.89
N GLU A 74 8.05 -5.84 2.06
CA GLU A 74 7.89 -4.79 1.03
C GLU A 74 9.26 -4.27 0.58
N ASN A 75 10.13 -3.90 1.53
CA ASN A 75 11.48 -3.44 1.22
C ASN A 75 12.29 -4.49 0.43
N ARG A 76 12.16 -5.77 0.75
CA ARG A 76 12.86 -6.84 0.01
C ARG A 76 12.35 -6.99 -1.42
N LEU A 77 11.04 -6.88 -1.62
CA LEU A 77 10.43 -6.93 -2.95
C LEU A 77 10.88 -5.73 -3.79
N ASP A 78 10.93 -4.54 -3.20
CA ASP A 78 11.40 -3.32 -3.86
C ASP A 78 12.87 -3.42 -4.29
N GLU A 79 13.75 -3.97 -3.44
CA GLU A 79 15.15 -4.19 -3.81
C GLU A 79 15.29 -5.22 -4.93
N GLN A 80 14.55 -6.34 -4.87
CA GLN A 80 14.56 -7.34 -5.93
C GLN A 80 14.04 -6.80 -7.26
N ALA A 81 13.01 -5.94 -7.23
CA ALA A 81 12.48 -5.29 -8.42
C ALA A 81 13.51 -4.33 -9.05
N LYS A 82 14.26 -3.59 -8.24
CA LYS A 82 15.34 -2.71 -8.72
C LYS A 82 16.48 -3.52 -9.35
N ASP A 83 16.88 -4.63 -8.75
CA ASP A 83 17.96 -5.47 -9.28
C ASP A 83 17.54 -6.18 -10.57
N GLY A 84 16.32 -6.72 -10.64
CA GLY A 84 15.81 -7.35 -11.87
C GLY A 84 15.72 -6.38 -13.06
N ILE A 85 15.31 -5.13 -12.82
CA ILE A 85 15.31 -4.08 -13.85
C ILE A 85 16.75 -3.72 -14.28
N ARG A 86 17.72 -3.73 -13.36
CA ARG A 86 19.14 -3.46 -13.71
C ARG A 86 19.74 -4.58 -14.57
N ASP A 87 19.39 -5.83 -14.30
CA ASP A 87 19.83 -6.97 -15.12
C ASP A 87 19.21 -6.93 -16.53
N GLU A 88 17.96 -6.49 -16.67
CA GLU A 88 17.32 -6.32 -17.99
C GLU A 88 17.92 -5.15 -18.79
N ILE A 89 18.21 -4.00 -18.16
CA ILE A 89 18.86 -2.86 -18.83
C ILE A 89 20.31 -3.20 -19.23
N ALA A 90 21.03 -3.96 -18.42
CA ALA A 90 22.39 -4.40 -18.75
C ALA A 90 22.43 -5.43 -19.90
N ALA A 91 21.32 -6.11 -20.18
CA ALA A 91 21.22 -7.06 -21.28
C ALA A 91 20.99 -6.39 -22.65
N GLU A 92 20.42 -5.17 -22.69
CA GLU A 92 20.11 -4.47 -23.96
C GLU A 92 21.29 -3.65 -24.53
N ASP A 93 22.34 -3.37 -23.75
CA ASP A 93 23.53 -2.61 -24.21
C ASP A 93 24.62 -3.48 -24.87
N GLY A 94 24.37 -4.78 -25.07
CA GLY A 94 25.38 -5.75 -25.56
C GLY A 94 25.33 -6.12 -27.05
N GLU A 95 24.27 -5.78 -27.80
CA GLU A 95 24.05 -6.30 -29.16
C GLU A 95 23.72 -5.17 -30.16
N ALA A 96 24.69 -4.28 -30.40
CA ALA A 96 24.58 -3.28 -31.47
C ALA A 96 25.92 -3.05 -32.19
N ALA A 97 26.58 -4.11 -32.68
CA ALA A 97 27.68 -3.97 -33.62
C ALA A 97 27.94 -5.22 -34.48
N ALA A 98 27.01 -5.54 -35.41
CA ALA A 98 27.24 -6.22 -36.71
C ALA A 98 25.87 -6.73 -37.20
N THR A 99 25.28 -6.32 -38.31
CA THR A 99 25.84 -6.15 -39.64
C THR A 99 24.89 -5.26 -40.46
N ALA A 100 25.44 -4.26 -41.15
CA ALA A 100 24.77 -3.61 -42.25
C ALA A 100 25.16 -4.35 -43.53
N VAL A 101 24.20 -4.98 -44.23
CA VAL A 101 24.28 -5.22 -45.67
C VAL A 101 22.87 -5.22 -46.28
N GLU A 102 22.60 -4.11 -46.98
CA GLU A 102 21.74 -3.90 -48.15
C GLU A 102 20.49 -4.76 -48.38
N SER A 103 19.33 -4.10 -48.40
CA SER A 103 18.17 -4.53 -49.19
C SER A 103 17.79 -3.42 -50.14
N THR A 104 18.33 -3.47 -51.36
CA THR A 104 17.95 -2.61 -52.47
C THR A 104 16.96 -3.32 -53.40
N THR A 105 15.98 -2.54 -53.86
CA THR A 105 15.17 -2.70 -55.08
C THR A 105 13.82 -3.42 -54.99
N GLY A 106 12.75 -2.62 -55.14
CA GLY A 106 11.80 -2.81 -56.25
C GLY A 106 10.42 -3.41 -55.95
N ALA A 107 9.43 -2.55 -55.70
CA ALA A 107 8.01 -2.78 -56.00
C ALA A 107 7.78 -2.86 -57.54
N PRO A 108 6.60 -3.24 -58.13
CA PRO A 108 5.26 -3.21 -57.50
C PRO A 108 4.21 -4.28 -57.91
N ALA A 109 3.13 -4.29 -57.13
CA ALA A 109 1.69 -4.45 -57.45
C ALA A 109 1.19 -5.52 -58.45
N ARG A 110 0.15 -6.26 -58.02
CA ARG A 110 -1.14 -6.34 -58.75
C ARG A 110 -2.28 -6.85 -57.87
N SER A 111 -3.40 -6.15 -57.97
CA SER A 111 -4.67 -6.34 -57.29
C SER A 111 -5.64 -7.14 -58.18
N ALA A 112 -6.43 -8.05 -57.61
CA ALA A 112 -7.77 -8.45 -58.07
C ALA A 112 -8.43 -9.32 -56.98
N HIS A 113 -9.56 -8.98 -56.35
CA HIS A 113 -10.96 -8.83 -56.80
C HIS A 113 -11.85 -10.03 -56.41
N ALA A 114 -12.67 -9.81 -55.38
CA ALA A 114 -14.08 -10.18 -55.20
C ALA A 114 -14.56 -11.62 -54.81
N ALA A 115 -15.52 -11.58 -53.86
CA ALA A 115 -16.83 -12.26 -53.82
C ALA A 115 -17.05 -13.45 -52.86
N SER A 116 -18.06 -13.26 -52.00
CA SER A 116 -18.70 -14.12 -50.98
C SER A 116 -19.81 -15.02 -51.62
N PRO A 117 -20.76 -15.66 -50.87
CA PRO A 117 -20.72 -16.85 -50.01
C PRO A 117 -21.59 -18.02 -50.56
N ARG A 118 -21.63 -19.17 -49.86
CA ARG A 118 -22.69 -20.24 -49.82
C ARG A 118 -22.22 -21.28 -48.77
N GLY A 119 -22.96 -21.72 -47.76
CA GLY A 119 -24.35 -22.16 -47.70
C GLY A 119 -24.40 -23.68 -47.70
N ARG A 120 -24.63 -24.31 -46.55
CA ARG A 120 -25.41 -25.56 -46.38
C ARG A 120 -25.71 -25.78 -44.89
#